data_AF-A0A8J6THB2-F1
#
_entry.id   AF-A0A8J6THB2-F1
#
_cell.length_a   1.000
_cell.length_b   1.000
_cell.length_c   1.000
_cell.angle_alpha   90.00
_cell.angle_beta   90.00
_cell.angle_gamma   90.00
#
_symmetry.space_group_name_H-M   'P 1'
#
loop_
_entity.id
_entity.type
_entity.pdbx_description
1 polymer ?
#
loop_
_entity_poly.entity_id
_entity_poly.type
_entity_poly.pdbx_seq_one_letter_code
_entity_poly.pdbx_strand_id
1 'polypeptide(L)'
;MSDRRNPFGVPHEQTSPASPPDIFESLPVAAPRERDRTWERKHQGEKVVYRGVDPKTALRVRQIAGELCVPNGEVARALLEYGLDAYSRGDLNLSPRPNPARLRMTLFPSDGAPVGKVRKTGKRKSAKGESWRVVTTWRNFSPELKDEIGVLASEKGLDVPVGELISTFLQYALKAYARGDLALNPVEKATRYSLALGGDF
;
A
#
# COMPACT_ATOMS: atom_id res chain seq x y z
N MET A 1 75.66 -43.81 42.58
CA MET A 1 76.17 -42.56 43.17
C MET A 1 74.99 -41.59 43.26
N SER A 2 74.68 -41.21 44.50
CA SER A 2 73.51 -40.45 44.94
C SER A 2 73.75 -38.95 44.81
N ASP A 3 72.72 -38.18 44.43
CA ASP A 3 72.39 -36.80 44.84
C ASP A 3 71.59 -36.13 43.71
N ARG A 4 70.52 -35.36 43.90
CA ARG A 4 69.66 -35.01 45.04
C ARG A 4 68.37 -34.46 44.41
N ARG A 5 67.21 -34.88 44.90
CA ARG A 5 65.92 -34.23 44.57
C ARG A 5 65.97 -32.80 45.09
N ASN A 6 65.88 -31.82 44.20
CA ASN A 6 65.71 -30.42 44.57
C ASN A 6 64.20 -30.16 44.66
N PRO A 7 63.62 -29.96 45.86
CA PRO A 7 62.16 -29.89 46.03
C PRO A 7 61.52 -28.55 45.59
N PHE A 8 62.29 -27.63 45.01
CA PHE A 8 61.81 -26.30 44.59
C PHE A 8 62.27 -25.90 43.17
N GLY A 9 62.31 -26.85 42.24
CA GLY A 9 62.52 -26.55 40.83
C GLY A 9 61.28 -25.89 40.19
N VAL A 10 61.45 -24.64 39.76
CA VAL A 10 60.65 -23.78 38.84
C VAL A 10 59.14 -24.05 38.72
N PRO A 11 58.27 -23.07 39.02
CA PRO A 11 56.83 -23.23 38.81
C PRO A 11 56.55 -23.58 37.35
N HIS A 12 55.92 -24.72 37.09
CA HIS A 12 55.29 -24.96 35.81
C HIS A 12 54.25 -23.85 35.62
N GLU A 13 54.44 -23.03 34.59
CA GLU A 13 53.42 -22.11 34.09
C GLU A 13 52.13 -22.91 33.92
N GLN A 14 51.18 -22.67 34.84
CA GLN A 14 49.82 -23.13 34.68
C GLN A 14 49.25 -22.34 33.51
N THR A 15 49.31 -22.93 32.31
CA THR A 15 48.52 -22.48 31.17
C THR A 15 47.05 -22.64 31.54
N SER A 16 46.45 -21.53 31.98
CA SER A 16 45.02 -21.40 32.20
C SER A 16 44.27 -21.92 30.96
N PRO A 17 43.29 -22.84 31.09
CA PRO A 17 42.53 -23.29 29.95
C PRO A 17 41.77 -22.09 29.35
N ALA A 18 41.88 -21.93 28.04
CA ALA A 18 41.21 -20.87 27.28
C ALA A 18 39.72 -20.82 27.65
N SER A 19 39.23 -19.62 28.00
CA SER A 19 37.79 -19.38 28.18
C SER A 19 37.04 -19.92 26.96
N PRO A 20 35.91 -20.63 27.14
CA PRO A 20 35.08 -20.99 26.00
C PRO A 20 34.69 -19.71 25.24
N PRO A 21 34.61 -19.76 23.90
CA PRO A 21 34.22 -18.61 23.09
C PRO A 21 32.84 -18.11 23.51
N ASP A 22 32.64 -16.79 23.44
CA ASP A 22 31.38 -16.15 23.81
C ASP A 22 30.24 -16.74 22.97
N ILE A 23 29.12 -17.08 23.61
CA ILE A 23 27.99 -17.79 23.00
C ILE A 23 27.51 -17.04 21.75
N PHE A 24 27.54 -15.71 21.78
CA PHE A 24 27.14 -14.86 20.66
C PHE A 24 28.09 -14.95 19.45
N GLU A 25 29.38 -15.19 19.67
CA GLU A 25 30.36 -15.38 18.58
C GLU A 25 30.24 -16.78 17.94
N SER A 26 29.72 -17.75 18.69
CA SER A 26 29.51 -19.13 18.21
C SER A 26 28.21 -19.34 17.41
N LEU A 27 27.31 -18.36 17.40
CA LEU A 27 26.06 -18.44 16.64
C LEU A 27 26.33 -18.15 15.15
N PRO A 28 26.04 -19.09 14.23
CA PRO A 28 26.18 -18.82 12.80
C PRO A 28 25.16 -17.76 12.39
N VAL A 29 25.65 -16.58 12.01
CA VAL A 29 24.82 -15.54 11.40
C VAL A 29 24.31 -16.07 10.06
N ALA A 30 23.00 -16.20 9.93
CA ALA A 30 22.40 -16.66 8.68
C ALA A 30 22.80 -15.72 7.53
N ALA A 31 23.44 -16.27 6.50
CA ALA A 31 23.79 -15.52 5.31
C ALA A 31 22.52 -14.92 4.67
N PRO A 32 22.56 -13.69 4.15
CA PRO A 32 21.42 -13.09 3.46
C PRO A 32 20.93 -14.02 2.35
N ARG A 33 19.69 -14.51 2.45
CA ARG A 33 19.09 -15.35 1.42
C ARG A 33 18.64 -14.47 0.25
N GLU A 34 19.14 -14.74 -0.94
CA GLU A 34 18.59 -14.16 -2.16
C GLU A 34 17.18 -14.75 -2.41
N ARG A 35 16.19 -13.87 -2.43
CA ARG A 35 14.81 -14.22 -2.74
C ARG A 35 14.57 -14.07 -4.23
N ASP A 36 14.10 -15.14 -4.88
CA ASP A 36 13.61 -15.05 -6.24
C ASP A 36 12.34 -14.17 -6.29
N ARG A 37 12.43 -13.08 -7.05
CA ARG A 37 11.37 -12.09 -7.27
C ARG A 37 10.86 -12.10 -8.70
N THR A 38 11.24 -13.08 -9.52
CA THR A 38 10.81 -13.18 -10.93
C THR A 38 9.29 -13.22 -11.06
N TRP A 39 8.61 -14.00 -10.21
CA TRP A 39 7.15 -14.05 -10.19
C TRP A 39 6.53 -12.69 -9.85
N GLU A 40 7.06 -12.00 -8.84
CA GLU A 40 6.56 -10.68 -8.40
C GLU A 40 6.71 -9.62 -9.49
N ARG A 41 7.83 -9.63 -10.22
CA ARG A 41 8.06 -8.71 -11.35
C ARG A 41 7.08 -8.98 -12.49
N LYS A 42 6.84 -10.25 -12.82
CA LYS A 42 5.90 -10.65 -13.89
C LYS A 42 4.45 -10.22 -13.58
N HIS A 43 4.03 -10.30 -12.32
CA HIS A 43 2.64 -9.99 -11.91
C HIS A 43 2.51 -8.59 -11.27
N GLN A 44 3.48 -7.71 -11.46
CA GLN A 44 3.47 -6.37 -10.87
C GLN A 44 2.32 -5.50 -11.41
N GLY A 45 1.88 -5.75 -12.65
CA GLY A 45 0.75 -5.05 -13.29
C GLY A 45 -0.60 -5.36 -12.65
N GLU A 46 -0.80 -6.59 -12.17
CA GLU A 46 -2.07 -7.06 -11.57
C GLU A 46 -2.31 -6.53 -10.15
N LYS A 47 -1.29 -5.89 -9.56
CA LYS A 47 -1.35 -5.32 -8.22
C LYS A 47 -1.30 -3.80 -8.31
N VAL A 48 -2.24 -3.15 -7.65
CA VAL A 48 -2.29 -1.69 -7.57
C VAL A 48 -2.29 -1.22 -6.13
N VAL A 49 -1.51 -0.17 -5.89
CA VAL A 49 -1.31 0.44 -4.58
C VAL A 49 -1.59 1.92 -4.72
N TYR A 50 -2.65 2.39 -4.06
CA TYR A 50 -3.03 3.78 -4.04
C TYR A 50 -2.87 4.37 -2.65
N ARG A 51 -2.41 5.63 -2.59
CA ARG A 51 -2.27 6.39 -1.35
C ARG A 51 -3.25 7.55 -1.36
N GLY A 52 -3.77 7.93 -0.19
CA GLY A 52 -4.68 9.07 -0.13
C GLY A 52 -6.15 8.73 -0.40
N VAL A 53 -6.49 7.44 -0.55
CA VAL A 53 -7.87 6.98 -0.72
C VAL A 53 -8.63 7.17 0.59
N ASP A 54 -9.87 7.64 0.53
CA ASP A 54 -10.75 7.82 1.69
C ASP A 54 -10.97 6.46 2.40
N PRO A 55 -10.59 6.32 3.68
CA PRO A 55 -10.68 5.03 4.36
C PRO A 55 -12.12 4.53 4.48
N LYS A 56 -13.11 5.44 4.53
CA LYS A 56 -14.52 5.06 4.60
C LYS A 56 -14.99 4.35 3.33
N THR A 57 -14.61 4.85 2.16
CA THR A 57 -14.96 4.18 0.89
C THR A 57 -14.22 2.87 0.73
N ALA A 58 -12.92 2.82 1.08
CA ALA A 58 -12.15 1.57 1.04
C ALA A 58 -12.75 0.48 1.94
N LEU A 59 -13.21 0.84 3.14
CA LEU A 59 -13.92 -0.08 4.04
C LEU A 59 -15.24 -0.56 3.44
N ARG A 60 -16.00 0.33 2.79
CA ARG A 60 -17.27 -0.05 2.15
C ARG A 60 -17.06 -1.01 0.98
N VAL A 61 -16.01 -0.80 0.17
CA VAL A 61 -15.63 -1.74 -0.90
C VAL A 61 -15.33 -3.12 -0.31
N ARG A 62 -14.57 -3.18 0.79
CA ARG A 62 -14.28 -4.45 1.49
C ARG A 62 -15.54 -5.12 2.02
N GLN A 63 -16.50 -4.34 2.54
CA GLN A 63 -17.76 -4.87 3.01
C GLN A 63 -18.59 -5.49 1.87
N ILE A 64 -18.77 -4.76 0.77
CA ILE A 64 -19.50 -5.25 -0.42
C ILE A 64 -18.84 -6.51 -0.99
N ALA A 65 -17.50 -6.54 -1.02
CA ALA A 65 -16.76 -7.72 -1.44
C ALA A 65 -17.02 -8.95 -0.56
N GLY A 66 -17.15 -8.75 0.76
CA GLY A 66 -17.55 -9.81 1.70
C GLY A 66 -19.00 -10.25 1.50
N GLU A 67 -19.92 -9.32 1.24
CA GLU A 67 -21.34 -9.61 0.99
C GLU A 67 -21.55 -10.38 -0.32
N LEU A 68 -20.78 -10.06 -1.36
CA LEU A 68 -20.85 -10.68 -2.68
C LEU A 68 -19.91 -11.89 -2.86
N CYS A 69 -19.13 -12.25 -1.83
CA CYS A 69 -18.12 -13.33 -1.87
C CYS A 69 -17.11 -13.20 -3.02
N VAL A 70 -16.74 -11.97 -3.40
CA VAL A 70 -15.78 -11.68 -4.49
C VAL A 70 -14.52 -11.01 -3.96
N PRO A 71 -13.38 -11.08 -4.68
CA PRO A 71 -12.17 -10.36 -4.28
C PRO A 71 -12.38 -8.83 -4.22
N ASN A 72 -11.80 -8.18 -3.21
CA ASN A 72 -11.88 -6.71 -3.07
C ASN A 72 -11.45 -5.95 -4.33
N GLY A 73 -10.48 -6.48 -5.08
CA GLY A 73 -9.98 -5.85 -6.29
C GLY A 73 -10.97 -5.90 -7.45
N GLU A 74 -11.80 -6.93 -7.54
CA GLU A 74 -12.85 -7.05 -8.58
C GLU A 74 -13.98 -6.04 -8.32
N VAL A 75 -14.39 -5.89 -7.05
CA VAL A 75 -15.38 -4.86 -6.66
C VAL A 75 -14.82 -3.46 -6.90
N ALA A 76 -13.58 -3.21 -6.48
CA ALA A 76 -12.93 -1.91 -6.72
C ALA A 76 -12.82 -1.61 -8.22
N ARG A 77 -12.45 -2.60 -9.03
CA ARG A 77 -12.38 -2.49 -10.50
C ARG A 77 -13.74 -2.09 -11.08
N ALA A 78 -14.80 -2.84 -10.80
CA ALA A 78 -16.14 -2.56 -11.33
C ALA A 78 -16.68 -1.18 -10.92
N LEU A 79 -16.44 -0.78 -9.66
CA LEU A 79 -16.84 0.56 -9.19
C LEU A 79 -16.05 1.68 -9.87
N LEU A 80 -14.77 1.47 -10.14
CA LEU A 80 -13.92 2.46 -10.80
C LEU A 80 -14.21 2.55 -12.31
N GLU A 81 -14.44 1.42 -12.97
CA GLU A 81 -14.91 1.38 -14.37
C GLU A 81 -16.21 2.18 -14.50
N TYR A 82 -17.20 1.95 -13.64
CA TYR A 82 -18.45 2.72 -13.64
C TYR A 82 -18.23 4.22 -13.42
N GLY A 83 -17.36 4.59 -12.48
CA GLY A 83 -17.02 5.99 -12.21
C GLY A 83 -16.32 6.67 -13.40
N LEU A 84 -15.42 5.95 -14.06
CA LEU A 84 -14.71 6.42 -15.24
C LEU A 84 -15.66 6.58 -16.42
N ASP A 85 -16.55 5.61 -16.66
CA ASP A 85 -17.56 5.69 -17.70
C ASP A 85 -18.53 6.85 -17.47
N ALA A 86 -18.93 7.09 -16.22
CA ALA A 86 -19.79 8.22 -15.88
C ALA A 86 -19.08 9.57 -16.08
N TYR A 87 -17.78 9.62 -15.83
CA TYR A 87 -16.96 10.80 -16.12
C TYR A 87 -16.87 11.03 -17.64
N SER A 88 -16.55 9.99 -18.42
CA SER A 88 -16.47 10.06 -19.88
C SER A 88 -17.80 10.45 -20.54
N ARG A 89 -18.93 10.03 -19.96
CA ARG A 89 -20.29 10.42 -20.39
C ARG A 89 -20.69 11.84 -19.98
N GLY A 90 -19.98 12.46 -19.04
CA GLY A 90 -20.32 13.77 -18.48
C GLY A 90 -21.35 13.72 -17.34
N ASP A 91 -21.80 12.54 -16.91
CA ASP A 91 -22.69 12.35 -15.77
C ASP A 91 -22.00 12.70 -14.45
N LEU A 92 -20.68 12.44 -14.38
CA LEU A 92 -19.83 12.81 -13.26
C LEU A 92 -18.91 13.96 -13.66
N ASN A 93 -19.25 15.17 -13.23
CA ASN A 93 -18.39 16.33 -13.45
C ASN A 93 -17.38 16.51 -12.30
N LEU A 94 -16.09 16.47 -12.62
CA LEU A 94 -15.00 16.69 -11.66
C LEU A 94 -14.41 18.09 -11.84
N SER A 95 -14.61 18.96 -10.86
CA SER A 95 -13.95 20.27 -10.82
C SER A 95 -12.76 20.24 -9.85
N PRO A 96 -11.50 20.17 -10.32
CA PRO A 96 -10.34 20.20 -9.44
C PRO A 96 -10.27 21.55 -8.74
N ARG A 97 -10.02 21.53 -7.42
CA ARG A 97 -9.85 22.74 -6.62
C ARG A 97 -8.56 22.63 -5.82
N PRO A 98 -7.73 23.69 -5.78
CA PRO A 98 -6.54 23.70 -4.94
C PRO A 98 -6.91 23.41 -3.49
N ASN A 99 -6.29 22.39 -2.90
CA ASN A 99 -6.54 22.02 -1.53
C ASN A 99 -5.81 23.00 -0.60
N PRO A 100 -6.53 23.86 0.16
CA PRO A 100 -5.89 24.88 0.98
C PRO A 100 -5.03 24.30 2.10
N ALA A 101 -5.30 23.06 2.54
CA ALA A 101 -4.51 22.38 3.57
C ALA A 101 -3.20 21.81 3.04
N ARG A 102 -3.03 21.70 1.71
CA ARG A 102 -1.82 21.20 1.05
C ARG A 102 -1.05 22.28 0.28
N LEU A 103 -1.52 23.52 0.29
CA LEU A 103 -0.78 24.66 -0.23
C LEU A 103 0.53 24.80 0.57
N ARG A 104 1.65 24.59 -0.10
CA ARG A 104 2.97 24.92 0.42
C ARG A 104 3.28 26.36 0.03
N MET A 105 3.69 27.18 0.98
CA MET A 105 4.17 28.53 0.68
C MET A 105 5.51 28.41 -0.04
N THR A 106 5.62 28.96 -1.24
CA THR A 106 6.87 29.07 -2.01
C THR A 106 7.34 30.52 -2.01
N LEU A 107 8.64 30.75 -1.82
CA LEU A 107 9.23 32.08 -1.94
C LEU A 107 9.57 32.32 -3.41
N PHE A 108 8.96 33.34 -4.02
CA PHE A 108 9.37 33.87 -5.32
C PHE A 108 9.94 35.28 -5.11
N PRO A 109 11.00 35.69 -5.84
CA PRO A 109 11.47 37.07 -5.84
C PRO A 109 10.31 38.00 -6.23
N SER A 110 10.14 39.12 -5.53
CA SER A 110 8.93 39.97 -5.55
C SER A 110 8.54 40.62 -6.90
N ASP A 111 9.32 40.48 -7.96
CA ASP A 111 9.15 41.24 -9.20
C ASP A 111 8.04 40.73 -10.15
N GLY A 112 6.94 40.19 -9.59
CA GLY A 112 5.78 39.84 -10.43
C GLY A 112 4.70 38.96 -9.81
N ALA A 113 4.69 38.72 -8.49
CA ALA A 113 3.68 37.85 -7.90
C ALA A 113 2.30 38.57 -7.78
N PRO A 114 1.20 38.00 -8.29
CA PRO A 114 -0.14 38.54 -8.05
C PRO A 114 -0.44 38.47 -6.54
N VAL A 115 -0.77 39.61 -5.96
CA VAL A 115 -1.06 39.78 -4.53
C VAL A 115 -2.36 39.06 -4.16
N GLY A 116 -2.30 37.73 -4.06
CA GLY A 116 -3.35 36.92 -3.46
C GLY A 116 -3.42 37.25 -1.98
N LYS A 117 -4.51 37.89 -1.52
CA LYS A 117 -4.72 38.28 -0.13
C LYS A 117 -4.50 37.07 0.80
N VAL A 118 -3.43 37.10 1.59
CA VAL A 118 -3.16 36.11 2.64
C VAL A 118 -4.24 36.25 3.72
N ARG A 119 -5.30 35.47 3.61
CA ARG A 119 -6.30 35.33 4.67
C ARG A 119 -5.67 34.49 5.78
N LYS A 120 -5.36 35.11 6.92
CA LYS A 120 -4.98 34.43 8.16
C LYS A 120 -6.11 33.48 8.56
N THR A 121 -5.99 32.19 8.23
CA THR A 121 -6.93 31.17 8.66
C THR A 121 -6.51 30.69 10.04
N GLY A 122 -7.39 30.88 11.02
CA GLY A 122 -7.22 30.38 12.37
C GLY A 122 -6.99 28.86 12.36
N LYS A 123 -6.19 28.40 13.33
CA LYS A 123 -5.74 27.03 13.56
C LYS A 123 -6.94 26.08 13.72
N ARG A 124 -7.57 25.67 12.62
CA ARG A 124 -8.57 24.60 12.62
C ARG A 124 -7.83 23.28 12.78
N LYS A 125 -8.08 22.58 13.89
CA LYS A 125 -7.61 21.21 14.12
C LYS A 125 -7.93 20.36 12.88
N SER A 126 -6.92 19.87 12.18
CA SER A 126 -7.05 18.92 11.09
C SER A 126 -7.47 17.55 11.65
N ALA A 127 -8.73 17.42 12.03
CA ALA A 127 -9.28 16.18 12.57
C ALA A 127 -9.46 15.07 11.50
N LYS A 128 -9.18 15.39 10.22
CA LYS A 128 -9.13 14.39 9.15
C LYS A 128 -7.68 13.92 9.03
N GLY A 129 -7.32 12.90 9.82
CA GLY A 129 -5.98 12.32 9.84
C GLY A 129 -5.43 12.13 8.44
N GLU A 130 -4.15 12.43 8.26
CA GLU A 130 -3.46 12.46 6.98
C GLU A 130 -3.84 11.29 6.06
N SER A 131 -4.80 11.51 5.15
CA SER A 131 -5.30 10.47 4.25
C SER A 131 -4.19 9.85 3.41
N TRP A 132 -3.09 10.57 3.18
CA TRP A 132 -1.88 10.08 2.49
C TRP A 132 -1.20 8.90 3.21
N ARG A 133 -1.43 8.71 4.52
CA ARG A 133 -0.93 7.56 5.28
C ARG A 133 -1.72 6.28 4.98
N VAL A 134 -2.96 6.40 4.51
CA VAL A 134 -3.79 5.24 4.17
C VAL A 134 -3.34 4.70 2.81
N VAL A 135 -2.79 3.49 2.85
CA VAL A 135 -2.37 2.75 1.67
C VAL A 135 -3.43 1.69 1.37
N THR A 136 -4.13 1.84 0.26
CA THR A 136 -5.10 0.85 -0.21
C THR A 136 -4.44 -0.01 -1.29
N THR A 137 -4.47 -1.33 -1.10
CA THR A 137 -3.91 -2.28 -2.05
C THR A 137 -5.02 -3.17 -2.59
N TRP A 138 -5.12 -3.24 -3.91
CA TRP A 138 -5.99 -4.17 -4.63
C TRP A 138 -5.15 -5.10 -5.50
N ARG A 139 -5.62 -6.35 -5.64
CA ARG A 139 -5.00 -7.41 -6.45
C ARG A 139 -5.96 -7.83 -7.55
N ASN A 140 -5.45 -8.45 -8.61
CA ASN A 140 -6.21 -8.82 -9.81
C ASN A 140 -6.88 -7.59 -10.45
N PHE A 141 -6.16 -6.47 -10.46
CA PHE A 141 -6.64 -5.20 -11.00
C PHE A 141 -6.22 -5.07 -12.47
N SER A 142 -7.10 -4.53 -13.32
CA SER A 142 -6.79 -4.35 -14.74
C SER A 142 -5.65 -3.32 -14.93
N PRO A 143 -4.58 -3.66 -15.67
CA PRO A 143 -3.49 -2.72 -15.94
C PRO A 143 -3.96 -1.54 -16.79
N GLU A 144 -4.89 -1.76 -17.72
CA GLU A 144 -5.45 -0.72 -18.59
C GLU A 144 -6.18 0.36 -17.77
N LEU A 145 -7.07 -0.06 -16.88
CA LEU A 145 -7.80 0.84 -15.98
C LEU A 145 -6.86 1.66 -15.07
N LYS A 146 -5.77 1.03 -14.60
CA LYS A 146 -4.77 1.71 -13.78
C LYS A 146 -4.08 2.83 -14.58
N ASP A 147 -3.73 2.55 -15.83
CA ASP A 147 -3.05 3.50 -16.70
C ASP A 147 -3.99 4.64 -17.10
N GLU A 148 -5.25 4.35 -17.42
CA GLU A 148 -6.27 5.37 -17.71
C GLU A 148 -6.49 6.32 -16.53
N ILE A 149 -6.67 5.79 -15.31
CA ILE A 149 -6.79 6.60 -14.08
C ILE A 149 -5.50 7.40 -13.85
N GLY A 150 -4.33 6.81 -14.16
CA GLY A 150 -3.04 7.48 -14.04
C GLY A 150 -2.90 8.66 -15.00
N VAL A 151 -3.30 8.50 -16.25
CA VAL A 151 -3.32 9.57 -17.27
C VAL A 151 -4.30 10.67 -16.87
N LEU A 152 -5.50 10.31 -16.41
CA LEU A 152 -6.52 11.27 -16.01
C LEU A 152 -6.09 12.10 -14.78
N ALA A 153 -5.39 11.48 -13.83
CA ALA A 153 -4.86 12.17 -12.64
C ALA A 153 -3.62 13.03 -12.93
N SER A 154 -2.91 12.77 -14.03
CA SER A 154 -1.70 13.50 -14.39
C SER A 154 -1.99 14.96 -14.79
N GLU A 155 -0.93 15.75 -14.91
CA GLU A 155 -0.98 17.16 -15.36
C GLU A 155 -1.72 17.34 -16.70
N LYS A 156 -1.66 16.32 -17.57
CA LYS A 156 -2.37 16.31 -18.87
C LYS A 156 -3.89 16.20 -18.74
N GLY A 157 -4.39 15.77 -17.58
CA GLY A 157 -5.80 15.57 -17.31
C GLY A 157 -6.32 16.61 -16.31
N LEU A 158 -6.65 16.15 -15.10
CA LEU A 158 -7.25 16.97 -14.05
C LEU A 158 -6.23 17.62 -13.10
N ASP A 159 -4.96 17.17 -13.12
CA ASP A 159 -3.92 17.54 -12.16
C ASP A 159 -4.38 17.37 -10.69
N VAL A 160 -4.83 16.16 -10.37
CA VAL A 160 -5.38 15.81 -9.04
C VAL A 160 -4.64 14.61 -8.48
N PRO A 161 -4.38 14.56 -7.15
CA PRO A 161 -3.84 13.37 -6.53
C PRO A 161 -4.69 12.12 -6.84
N VAL A 162 -4.03 11.07 -7.35
CA VAL A 162 -4.69 9.81 -7.76
C VAL A 162 -5.63 9.25 -6.69
N GLY A 163 -5.24 9.29 -5.40
CA GLY A 163 -6.08 8.81 -4.31
C GLY A 163 -7.36 9.62 -4.10
N GLU A 164 -7.35 10.92 -4.38
CA GLU A 164 -8.53 11.78 -4.30
C GLU A 164 -9.48 11.50 -5.46
N LEU A 165 -8.95 11.37 -6.67
CA LEU A 165 -9.71 10.96 -7.86
C LEU A 165 -10.40 9.60 -7.66
N ILE A 166 -9.67 8.61 -7.15
CA ILE A 166 -10.23 7.29 -6.84
C ILE A 166 -11.31 7.39 -5.76
N SER A 167 -11.09 8.26 -4.75
CA SER A 167 -12.09 8.45 -3.70
C SER A 167 -13.38 9.04 -4.27
N THR A 168 -13.31 10.02 -5.17
CA THR A 168 -14.51 10.61 -5.78
C THR A 168 -15.23 9.60 -6.68
N PHE A 169 -14.51 8.83 -7.49
CA PHE A 169 -15.08 7.75 -8.29
C PHE A 169 -15.77 6.69 -7.43
N LEU A 170 -15.09 6.19 -6.38
CA LEU A 170 -15.69 5.25 -5.45
C LEU A 170 -16.92 5.83 -4.75
N GLN A 171 -16.88 7.09 -4.31
CA GLN A 171 -18.04 7.72 -3.67
C GLN A 171 -19.23 7.82 -4.62
N TYR A 172 -18.99 8.15 -5.89
CA TYR A 172 -20.03 8.21 -6.91
C TYR A 172 -20.63 6.81 -7.17
N ALA A 173 -19.77 5.82 -7.45
CA ALA A 173 -20.20 4.46 -7.75
C ALA A 173 -20.89 3.78 -6.55
N LEU A 174 -20.43 4.01 -5.32
CA LEU A 174 -21.08 3.50 -4.11
C LEU A 174 -22.48 4.10 -3.90
N LYS A 175 -22.69 5.37 -4.27
CA LYS A 175 -24.03 5.98 -4.26
C LYS A 175 -24.93 5.35 -5.31
N ALA A 176 -24.42 5.13 -6.53
CA ALA A 176 -25.16 4.44 -7.60
C ALA A 176 -25.53 3.01 -7.19
N TYR A 177 -24.60 2.27 -6.58
CA TYR A 177 -24.84 0.94 -6.04
C TYR A 177 -25.93 0.94 -4.95
N ALA A 178 -25.87 1.90 -4.01
CA ALA A 178 -26.88 2.03 -2.96
C ALA A 178 -28.28 2.38 -3.50
N ARG A 179 -28.36 3.07 -4.65
CA ARG A 179 -29.63 3.38 -5.33
C ARG A 179 -30.14 2.24 -6.21
N GLY A 180 -29.30 1.24 -6.51
CA GLY A 180 -29.61 0.17 -7.45
C GLY A 180 -29.31 0.48 -8.92
N ASP A 181 -28.72 1.64 -9.22
CA ASP A 181 -28.34 2.03 -10.59
C ASP A 181 -27.15 1.20 -11.11
N LEU A 182 -26.33 0.68 -10.19
CA LEU A 182 -25.20 -0.19 -10.48
C LEU A 182 -25.45 -1.57 -9.89
N ALA A 183 -25.76 -2.54 -10.73
CA ALA A 183 -25.88 -3.94 -10.33
C ALA A 183 -24.51 -4.63 -10.40
N LEU A 184 -24.03 -5.14 -9.26
CA LEU A 184 -22.82 -5.97 -9.21
C LEU A 184 -23.24 -7.44 -9.19
N ASN A 185 -23.14 -8.10 -10.34
CA ASN A 185 -23.46 -9.51 -10.46
C ASN A 185 -22.18 -10.36 -10.29
N PRO A 186 -22.06 -11.15 -9.22
CA PRO A 186 -20.90 -12.02 -9.04
C PRO A 186 -20.93 -13.12 -10.11
N VAL A 187 -19.83 -13.25 -10.86
CA VAL A 187 -19.64 -14.33 -11.82
C VAL A 187 -18.66 -15.32 -11.23
N GLU A 188 -19.07 -16.58 -11.12
CA GLU A 188 -18.20 -17.65 -10.65
C GLU A 188 -17.03 -17.83 -11.61
N LYS A 189 -15.83 -17.48 -11.15
CA LYS A 189 -14.59 -17.86 -11.82
C LYS A 189 -14.05 -19.09 -11.10
N ALA A 190 -14.05 -20.24 -11.77
CA ALA A 190 -13.49 -21.48 -11.22
C ALA A 190 -12.03 -21.27 -10.86
N THR A 191 -11.76 -21.10 -9.57
CA THR A 191 -10.42 -20.78 -9.06
C THR A 191 -9.96 -21.95 -8.21
N ARG A 192 -9.55 -23.02 -8.92
CA ARG A 192 -8.93 -24.27 -8.40
C ARG A 192 -9.89 -25.28 -7.79
N TYR A 193 -9.59 -26.54 -8.10
CA TYR A 193 -10.25 -27.73 -7.57
C TYR A 193 -10.00 -27.85 -6.06
N SER A 194 -11.04 -28.12 -5.28
CA SER A 194 -10.91 -28.54 -3.88
C SER A 194 -10.68 -30.05 -3.81
N LEU A 195 -9.65 -30.49 -3.07
CA LEU A 195 -9.51 -31.90 -2.73
C LEU A 195 -10.49 -32.24 -1.60
N ALA A 196 -11.46 -33.10 -1.88
CA ALA A 196 -12.33 -33.68 -0.86
C ALA A 196 -11.68 -34.97 -0.35
N LEU A 197 -11.58 -35.12 0.98
CA LEU A 197 -11.26 -36.39 1.62
C LEU A 197 -12.53 -37.25 1.62
N GLY A 198 -12.89 -37.75 0.44
CA GLY A 198 -13.97 -38.71 0.24
C GLY A 198 -13.39 -40.10 0.10
N GLY A 199 -13.24 -40.79 1.22
CA GLY A 199 -12.82 -42.19 1.29
C GLY A 199 -13.30 -42.77 2.60
N ASP A 200 -14.56 -43.21 2.63
CA ASP A 200 -14.97 -44.21 3.61
C ASP A 200 -14.25 -45.51 3.22
N PHE A 201 -13.35 -45.96 4.09
CA PHE A 201 -12.75 -47.28 4.05
C PHE A 201 -13.77 -48.33 4.49
#